data_AF-A0A849XQU3-F1
#
_entry.id   AF-A0A849XQU3-F1
#
_cell.length_a   1.000
_cell.length_b   1.000
_cell.length_c   1.000
_cell.angle_alpha   90.00
_cell.angle_beta   90.00
_cell.angle_gamma   90.00
#
_symmetry.space_group_name_H-M   'P 1'
#
loop_
_entity.id
_entity.type
_entity.pdbx_description
1 polymer ?
#
loop_
_entity_poly.entity_id
_entity_poly.type
_entity_poly.pdbx_seq_one_letter_code
_entity_poly.pdbx_strand_id
1 'polypeptide(L)' 'MKVKANENGMGLTAGKEYEVLDKSAGYYKVMLDNGNISYRRSDLFSELDRQQDNK' A
#
# COMPACT_ATOMS: atom_id res chain seq x y z
N MET A 1 -5.54 5.66 -5.88
CA MET A 1 -6.14 4.93 -4.73
C MET A 1 -5.18 5.01 -3.55
N LYS A 2 -5.66 5.08 -2.30
CA LYS A 2 -4.79 5.06 -1.11
C LYS A 2 -4.84 3.70 -0.41
N VAL A 3 -3.70 3.27 0.11
CA VAL A 3 -3.56 2.04 0.88
C VAL A 3 -2.78 2.31 2.16
N LYS A 4 -3.06 1.58 3.22
CA LYS A 4 -2.30 1.65 4.48
C LYS A 4 -1.35 0.48 4.55
N ALA A 5 -0.07 0.71 4.77
CA ALA A 5 0.87 -0.39 4.98
C ALA A 5 0.58 -1.09 6.32
N ASN A 6 0.57 -2.41 6.31
CA ASN A 6 0.35 -3.24 7.49
C ASN A 6 1.65 -3.57 8.22
N GLU A 7 2.79 -3.51 7.52
CA GLU A 7 4.10 -3.91 8.04
C GLU A 7 5.16 -2.82 7.82
N ASN A 8 6.17 -2.84 8.69
CA ASN A 8 7.35 -1.97 8.60
C ASN A 8 8.44 -2.71 7.82
N GLY A 9 9.03 -2.07 6.81
CA GLY A 9 10.15 -2.62 6.06
C GLY A 9 10.02 -2.41 4.55
N MET A 10 11.11 -2.66 3.83
CA MET A 10 11.15 -2.51 2.37
C MET A 10 10.77 -1.10 1.86
N GLY A 11 11.02 -0.06 2.66
CA GLY A 11 10.62 1.32 2.35
C GLY A 11 9.14 1.63 2.62
N LEU A 12 8.46 0.75 3.37
CA LEU A 12 7.13 0.96 3.93
C LEU A 12 7.22 1.16 5.44
N THR A 13 6.29 1.96 5.95
CA THR A 13 6.08 2.29 7.35
C THR A 13 4.69 1.80 7.72
N ALA A 14 4.60 0.82 8.62
CA ALA A 14 3.35 0.30 9.13
C ALA A 14 2.48 1.45 9.66
N GLY A 15 1.21 1.43 9.29
CA GLY A 15 0.26 2.46 9.66
C GLY A 15 0.27 3.70 8.77
N LYS A 16 1.27 3.87 7.89
CA LYS A 16 1.33 4.98 6.94
C LYS A 16 0.51 4.70 5.69
N GLU A 17 -0.09 5.76 5.16
CA GLU A 17 -0.82 5.73 3.90
C GLU A 17 0.12 5.95 2.71
N TYR A 18 -0.09 5.16 1.66
CA TYR A 18 0.64 5.21 0.40
C TYR A 18 -0.34 5.39 -0.75
N GLU A 19 0.07 6.16 -1.74
CA GLU A 19 -0.68 6.31 -2.98
C GLU A 19 -0.29 5.21 -3.97
N VAL A 20 -1.28 4.44 -4.40
CA VAL A 20 -1.14 3.45 -5.45
C VAL A 20 -1.24 4.14 -6.80
N LEU A 21 -0.12 4.16 -7.49
CA LEU A 21 0.07 4.71 -8.83
C LEU A 21 -0.40 3.73 -9.91
N ASP A 22 -0.24 2.43 -9.67
CA ASP A 22 -0.62 1.37 -10.60
C ASP A 22 -0.86 0.04 -9.87
N LYS A 23 -1.65 -0.86 -10.47
CA LYS A 23 -1.94 -2.20 -9.95
C LYS A 23 -1.72 -3.25 -11.04
N SER A 24 -0.91 -4.27 -10.75
CA SER A 24 -0.65 -5.35 -11.69
C SER A 24 -0.50 -6.69 -10.98
N ALA A 25 -1.29 -7.69 -11.37
CA ALA A 25 -1.18 -9.09 -10.94
C ALA A 25 -0.93 -9.31 -9.44
N GLY A 26 -1.63 -8.58 -8.56
CA GLY A 26 -1.46 -8.68 -7.10
C GLY A 26 -0.36 -7.82 -6.49
N TYR A 27 0.25 -6.93 -7.28
CA TYR A 27 1.21 -5.93 -6.83
C TYR A 27 0.66 -4.52 -6.99
N TYR A 28 0.96 -3.66 -6.03
CA TYR A 28 0.68 -2.23 -6.04
C TYR A 28 1.98 -1.46 -6.24
N LYS A 29 1.98 -0.59 -7.24
CA LYS A 29 3.04 0.37 -7.48
C LYS A 29 2.78 1.57 -6.57
N VAL A 30 3.68 1.79 -5.61
CA VAL A 30 3.57 2.88 -4.64
C VAL A 30 4.87 3.68 -4.59
N MET A 31 4.76 4.96 -4.25
CA MET A 31 5.91 5.79 -3.90
C MET A 31 6.27 5.57 -2.43
N LEU A 32 7.47 5.05 -2.19
CA LEU A 32 8.00 4.75 -0.86
C LEU A 32 8.43 6.03 -0.13
N ASP A 33 8.70 5.91 1.17
CA ASP A 33 9.13 7.03 2.02
C ASP A 33 10.42 7.70 1.57
N ASN A 34 11.28 6.95 0.88
CA ASN A 34 12.54 7.45 0.32
C ASN A 34 12.37 8.12 -1.05
N GLY A 35 11.13 8.32 -1.53
CA GLY A 35 10.82 8.89 -2.84
C GLY A 35 10.94 7.90 -4.01
N ASN A 36 11.37 6.65 -3.78
CA ASN A 36 11.45 5.65 -4.84
C ASN A 36 10.09 5.05 -5.16
N ILE A 37 9.80 4.84 -6.44
CA ILE A 37 8.59 4.15 -6.87
C ILE A 37 8.92 2.68 -7.10
N SER A 38 8.20 1.78 -6.42
CA SER A 38 8.42 0.34 -6.55
C SER A 38 7.12 -0.45 -6.44
N TYR A 39 7.14 -1.68 -6.94
CA TYR A 39 6.02 -2.61 -6.80
C TYR A 39 6.15 -3.36 -5.47
N ARG A 40 5.08 -3.33 -4.71
CA ARG A 40 4.95 -4.06 -3.45
C ARG A 40 3.74 -4.96 -3.54
N ARG A 41 3.82 -6.11 -2.89
CA ARG A 41 2.70 -7.05 -2.90
C ARG A 41 1.49 -6.40 -2.23
N SER A 42 0.32 -6.60 -2.80
CA SER A 42 -0.94 -6.03 -2.30
C SER A 42 -1.29 -6.49 -0.88
N ASP A 43 -0.86 -7.69 -0.47
CA ASP A 43 -1.07 -8.26 0.88
C ASP A 43 -0.38 -7.47 2.00
N LEU A 44 0.65 -6.70 1.67
CA LEU A 44 1.34 -5.81 2.62
C LEU A 44 0.51 -4.57 2.96
N PHE A 45 -0.62 -4.36 2.28
CA PHE A 45 -1.44 -3.18 2.46
C PHE A 45 -2.91 -3.50 2.71
N SER A 46 -3.57 -2.62 3.45
CA SER A 46 -5.01 -2.56 3.56
C SER A 46 -5.54 -1.46 2.63
N GLU A 47 -6.45 -1.80 1.72
CA GLU A 47 -7.09 -0.82 0.86
C GLU A 47 -7.92 0.14 1.74
N LEU A 48 -7.63 1.44 1.66
CA LEU A 48 -8.38 2.48 2.39
C LEU A 48 -9.59 2.97 1.60
N ASP A 49 -10.07 2.16 0.66
CA ASP A 49 -11.32 2.46 -0.03
C ASP A 49 -12.45 2.26 0.98
N ARG A 50 -13.26 3.31 1.18
CA ARG A 50 -14.30 3.37 2.21
C ARG A 50 -15.40 2.33 1.97
N GLN A 51 -15.22 1.04 2.31
CA GLN A 51 -16.25 0.02 2.62
C GLN A 51 -15.50 -1.21 3.18
N GLN A 52 -15.85 -1.88 4.26
CA GLN A 52 -16.92 -1.78 5.25
C GLN A 52 -16.44 -2.70 6.39
N ASP A 53 -16.49 -2.24 7.64
CA ASP A 53 -16.63 -3.14 8.79
C ASP A 53 -17.69 -4.19 8.41
N ASN A 54 -17.27 -5.44 8.22
CA ASN A 54 -18.23 -6.52 8.05
C ASN A 54 -17.85 -7.68 8.97
N LYS A 55 -18.31 -7.47 10.22
CA LYS A 55 -18.96 -8.42 11.13
C LYS A 55 -18.10 -9.45 11.86
#